data_AF-A0A4Q1FYN8-F1
#
_entry.id   AF-A0A4Q1FYN8-F1
#
_cell.length_a   1.000
_cell.length_b   1.000
_cell.length_c   1.000
_cell.angle_alpha   90.00
_cell.angle_beta   90.00
_cell.angle_gamma   90.00
#
_symmetry.space_group_name_H-M   'P 1'
#
loop_
_entity.id
_entity.type
_entity.pdbx_description
1 polymer ?
#
loop_
_entity_poly.entity_id
_entity_poly.type
_entity_poly.pdbx_seq_one_letter_code
_entity_poly.pdbx_strand_id
1 'polypeptide(L)'
;MCIEVINPIRYIIDIEGKIVDILLTKQTEDIVSELDSIKRFFSDQYSSDYIQKMKDIARNPKLIFQKFKHSLLSTFMFGIFYRTQLRSWTNSDVYYDFYPWIFNARPIRFEFQNTLLPKETLDDERVRIQQKGISSDHRSQEALRMANTEFNDEAEMTEGSIDCEHFAEYIFNRENWSLYKIEARFECFGHENTEREDFLLERI
;
A
#
# COMPACT_ATOMS: atom_id res chain seq x y z
N MET A 1 -3.17 -20.45 7.90
CA MET A 1 -4.34 -21.12 7.28
C MET A 1 -5.46 -20.15 6.89
N CYS A 2 -5.90 -19.20 7.73
CA CYS A 2 -6.94 -18.22 7.31
C CYS A 2 -6.52 -17.28 6.17
N ILE A 3 -5.28 -16.76 6.15
CA ILE A 3 -4.83 -15.80 5.12
C ILE A 3 -4.81 -16.39 3.69
N GLU A 4 -4.40 -17.65 3.53
CA GLU A 4 -4.41 -18.35 2.22
C GLU A 4 -5.81 -18.60 1.68
N VAL A 5 -6.80 -18.79 2.57
CA VAL A 5 -8.22 -18.94 2.19
C VAL A 5 -8.83 -17.58 1.82
N ILE A 6 -8.40 -16.52 2.49
CA ILE A 6 -8.97 -15.17 2.35
C ILE A 6 -8.46 -14.48 1.07
N ASN A 7 -7.20 -14.69 0.67
CA ASN A 7 -6.59 -14.02 -0.50
C ASN A 7 -5.82 -15.00 -1.40
N PRO A 8 -6.49 -15.98 -2.04
CA PRO A 8 -5.86 -16.84 -3.04
C PRO A 8 -5.72 -16.04 -4.33
N ILE A 9 -4.81 -15.07 -4.37
CA ILE A 9 -4.62 -14.16 -5.50
C ILE A 9 -3.21 -14.27 -6.08
N ARG A 10 -3.12 -14.14 -7.39
CA ARG A 10 -1.89 -14.01 -8.16
C ARG A 10 -1.91 -12.65 -8.84
N TYR A 11 -0.89 -11.85 -8.57
CA TYR A 11 -0.66 -10.60 -9.28
C TYR A 11 -0.06 -10.89 -10.66
N ILE A 12 -0.60 -10.25 -11.69
CA ILE A 12 0.03 -10.17 -13.01
C ILE A 12 0.66 -8.79 -13.11
N ILE A 13 1.95 -8.78 -13.41
CA ILE A 13 2.79 -7.59 -13.44
C ILE A 13 3.35 -7.45 -14.85
N ASP A 14 3.34 -6.24 -15.39
CA ASP A 14 3.98 -5.96 -16.67
C ASP A 14 5.51 -5.85 -16.56
N ILE A 15 6.17 -5.60 -17.70
CA ILE A 15 7.62 -5.39 -17.78
C ILE A 15 8.08 -4.15 -17.01
N GLU A 16 7.17 -3.22 -16.72
CA GLU A 16 7.42 -2.02 -15.92
C GLU A 16 7.10 -2.27 -14.44
N GLY A 17 6.88 -3.51 -14.00
CA GLY A 17 6.63 -3.78 -12.59
C GLY A 17 5.27 -3.27 -12.08
N LYS A 18 4.32 -2.90 -12.95
CA LYS A 18 2.98 -2.44 -12.56
C LYS A 18 1.98 -3.57 -12.56
N ILE A 19 1.04 -3.56 -11.62
CA ILE A 19 -0.04 -4.55 -11.56
C ILE A 19 -1.03 -4.28 -12.70
N VAL A 20 -1.08 -5.19 -13.66
CA VAL A 20 -2.02 -5.11 -14.80
C VAL A 20 -3.26 -5.97 -14.59
N ASP A 21 -3.18 -6.99 -13.76
CA ASP A 21 -4.33 -7.84 -13.41
C ASP A 21 -4.11 -8.58 -12.07
N ILE A 22 -5.20 -9.07 -11.48
CA ILE A 22 -5.18 -9.94 -10.30
C ILE A 22 -6.11 -11.12 -10.55
N LEU A 23 -5.54 -12.32 -10.56
CA LEU A 23 -6.28 -13.57 -10.75
C LEU A 23 -6.48 -14.32 -9.44
N LEU A 24 -7.56 -15.07 -9.34
CA LEU A 24 -7.72 -16.04 -8.26
C LEU A 24 -6.85 -17.28 -8.54
N THR A 25 -6.15 -17.78 -7.52
CA THR A 25 -5.37 -19.03 -7.57
C THR A 25 -6.20 -20.27 -7.23
N LYS A 26 -7.45 -20.06 -6.77
CA LYS A 26 -8.45 -21.09 -6.51
C LYS A 26 -9.73 -20.79 -7.28
N GLN A 27 -10.52 -21.82 -7.57
CA GLN A 27 -11.85 -21.64 -8.13
C GLN A 27 -12.76 -20.93 -7.13
N THR A 28 -13.66 -20.08 -7.62
CA THR A 28 -14.58 -19.30 -6.78
C THR A 28 -15.43 -20.20 -5.88
N GLU A 29 -15.85 -21.37 -6.38
CA GLU A 29 -16.66 -22.34 -5.64
C GLU A 29 -15.92 -22.89 -4.42
N ASP A 30 -14.63 -23.19 -4.57
CA ASP A 30 -13.78 -23.70 -3.49
C ASP A 30 -13.60 -22.63 -2.41
N ILE A 31 -13.33 -21.38 -2.81
CA ILE A 31 -13.19 -20.24 -1.90
C ILE A 31 -14.49 -20.02 -1.11
N VAL A 32 -15.64 -20.04 -1.80
CA VAL A 32 -16.95 -19.86 -1.14
C VAL A 32 -17.23 -20.98 -0.15
N SER A 33 -16.94 -22.23 -0.52
CA SER A 33 -17.09 -23.40 0.35
C SER A 33 -16.21 -23.32 1.59
N GLU A 34 -14.94 -22.94 1.42
CA GLU A 34 -14.02 -22.73 2.54
C GLU A 34 -14.52 -21.59 3.46
N LEU A 35 -14.96 -20.46 2.89
CA LEU A 35 -15.55 -19.35 3.65
C LEU A 35 -16.84 -19.74 4.39
N ASP A 36 -17.68 -20.60 3.81
CA ASP A 36 -18.86 -21.17 4.47
C ASP A 36 -18.49 -22.08 5.63
N SER A 37 -17.42 -22.86 5.49
CA SER A 37 -16.92 -23.69 6.59
C SER A 37 -16.42 -22.81 7.75
N ILE A 38 -15.75 -21.70 7.43
CA ILE A 38 -15.23 -20.74 8.41
C ILE A 38 -16.37 -20.01 9.15
N LYS A 39 -17.47 -19.67 8.45
CA LYS A 39 -18.64 -19.02 9.05
C LYS A 39 -19.21 -19.80 10.24
N ARG A 40 -19.08 -21.13 10.25
CA ARG A 40 -19.57 -21.98 11.36
C ARG A 40 -18.83 -21.77 12.67
N PHE A 41 -17.64 -21.16 12.63
CA PHE A 41 -16.82 -20.89 13.81
C PHE A 41 -17.05 -19.49 14.41
N PHE A 42 -17.80 -18.63 13.73
CA PHE A 42 -18.10 -17.27 14.19
C PHE A 42 -19.61 -17.09 14.38
N SER A 43 -20.03 -16.70 15.57
CA SER A 43 -21.44 -16.49 15.92
C SER A 43 -21.87 -15.02 15.87
N ASP A 44 -20.93 -14.09 15.73
CA ASP A 44 -21.20 -12.67 15.70
C ASP A 44 -21.56 -12.17 14.29
N GLN A 45 -22.48 -11.20 14.24
CA GLN A 45 -22.98 -10.62 13.00
C GLN A 45 -21.86 -9.99 12.17
N TYR A 46 -20.88 -9.37 12.83
CA TYR A 46 -19.78 -8.66 12.17
C TYR A 46 -18.90 -9.62 11.35
N SER A 47 -18.48 -10.73 11.95
CA SER A 47 -17.73 -11.78 11.25
C SER A 47 -18.56 -12.41 10.11
N SER A 48 -19.85 -12.62 10.31
CA SER A 48 -20.75 -13.12 9.26
C SER A 48 -20.84 -12.17 8.06
N ASP A 49 -20.98 -10.87 8.32
CA ASP A 49 -21.05 -9.82 7.29
C ASP A 49 -19.72 -9.70 6.53
N TYR A 50 -18.60 -9.79 7.25
CA TYR A 50 -17.27 -9.81 6.64
C TYR A 50 -17.07 -11.01 5.72
N ILE A 51 -17.46 -12.22 6.16
CA ILE A 51 -17.39 -13.43 5.34
C ILE A 51 -18.26 -13.30 4.09
N GLN A 52 -19.48 -12.77 4.24
CA GLN A 52 -20.36 -12.56 3.09
C GLN A 52 -19.74 -11.57 2.08
N LYS A 53 -19.16 -10.47 2.58
CA LYS A 53 -18.43 -9.50 1.76
C LYS A 53 -17.25 -10.13 1.01
N MET A 54 -16.50 -11.04 1.64
CA MET A 54 -15.40 -11.76 0.98
C MET A 54 -15.91 -12.70 -0.13
N LYS A 55 -17.04 -13.36 0.06
CA LYS A 55 -17.66 -14.18 -1.01
C LYS A 55 -18.10 -13.33 -2.20
N ASP A 56 -18.70 -12.17 -1.94
CA ASP A 56 -19.14 -11.28 -3.00
C ASP A 56 -17.95 -10.72 -3.80
N ILE A 57 -16.82 -10.47 -3.12
CA ILE A 57 -15.54 -10.13 -3.74
C ILE A 57 -15.01 -11.30 -4.60
N ALA A 58 -14.99 -12.53 -4.07
CA ALA A 58 -14.52 -13.72 -4.79
C ALA A 58 -15.33 -14.02 -6.07
N ARG A 59 -16.61 -13.63 -6.10
CA ARG A 59 -17.50 -13.78 -7.26
C ARG A 59 -17.30 -12.71 -8.33
N ASN A 60 -16.54 -11.65 -8.04
CA ASN A 60 -16.31 -10.56 -8.97
C ASN A 60 -14.81 -10.19 -9.05
N PRO A 61 -14.05 -10.84 -9.96
CA PRO A 61 -12.63 -10.55 -10.17
C PRO A 61 -12.31 -9.08 -10.46
N LYS A 62 -13.22 -8.34 -11.10
CA LYS A 62 -13.04 -6.90 -11.35
C LYS A 62 -13.04 -6.08 -10.06
N LEU A 63 -13.90 -6.45 -9.09
CA LEU A 63 -13.90 -5.81 -7.77
C LEU A 63 -12.63 -6.14 -6.97
N ILE A 64 -12.09 -7.35 -7.10
CA ILE A 64 -10.79 -7.71 -6.52
C ILE A 64 -9.71 -6.80 -7.09
N PHE A 65 -9.57 -6.75 -8.41
CA PHE A 65 -8.58 -5.91 -9.06
C PHE A 65 -8.69 -4.43 -8.62
N GLN A 66 -9.90 -3.87 -8.66
CA GLN A 66 -10.12 -2.47 -8.26
C GLN A 66 -9.77 -2.18 -6.80
N LYS A 67 -10.07 -3.11 -5.88
CA LYS A 67 -9.78 -2.94 -4.45
C LYS A 67 -8.29 -3.11 -4.13
N PHE A 68 -7.65 -4.09 -4.73
CA PHE A 68 -6.27 -4.43 -4.39
C PHE A 68 -5.25 -3.55 -5.09
N LYS A 69 -5.48 -3.13 -6.34
CA LYS A 69 -4.50 -2.34 -7.11
C LYS A 69 -4.13 -1.01 -6.45
N HIS A 70 -5.02 -0.47 -5.62
CA HIS A 70 -4.80 0.77 -4.85
C HIS A 70 -4.64 0.52 -3.36
N SER A 71 -4.34 -0.72 -2.96
CA SER A 71 -4.05 -1.01 -1.56
C SER A 71 -2.68 -0.48 -1.17
N LEU A 72 -2.54 -0.11 0.11
CA LEU A 72 -1.27 0.31 0.69
C LEU A 72 -0.19 -0.78 0.50
N LEU A 73 -0.56 -2.03 0.74
CA LEU A 73 0.32 -3.18 0.52
C LEU A 73 0.81 -3.28 -0.93
N SER A 74 -0.09 -3.16 -1.91
CA SER A 74 0.30 -3.20 -3.32
C SER A 74 1.24 -2.06 -3.70
N THR A 75 1.05 -0.87 -3.12
CA THR A 75 1.94 0.27 -3.33
C THR A 75 3.33 -0.02 -2.78
N PHE A 76 3.43 -0.59 -1.57
CA PHE A 76 4.71 -0.98 -0.99
C PHE A 76 5.42 -2.12 -1.72
N MET A 77 4.70 -3.01 -2.39
CA MET A 77 5.28 -4.17 -3.08
C MET A 77 5.60 -3.92 -4.56
N PHE A 78 4.89 -2.99 -5.21
CA PHE A 78 4.94 -2.80 -6.68
C PHE A 78 5.01 -1.33 -7.12
N GLY A 79 5.16 -0.41 -6.16
CA GLY A 79 5.26 1.04 -6.40
C GLY A 79 6.52 1.45 -7.16
N ILE A 80 6.62 2.73 -7.52
CA ILE A 80 7.75 3.28 -8.28
C ILE A 80 9.09 3.10 -7.56
N PHE A 81 9.08 2.96 -6.23
CA PHE A 81 10.25 2.70 -5.39
C PHE A 81 11.25 1.68 -6.00
N TYR A 82 10.77 0.52 -6.47
CA TYR A 82 11.63 -0.54 -7.00
C TYR A 82 12.24 -0.24 -8.38
N ARG A 83 11.75 0.80 -9.06
CA ARG A 83 12.23 1.27 -10.35
C ARG A 83 13.07 2.53 -10.24
N THR A 84 12.97 3.22 -9.12
CA THR A 84 13.74 4.42 -8.87
C THR A 84 15.23 4.06 -8.78
N GLN A 85 16.00 4.58 -9.72
CA GLN A 85 17.44 4.39 -9.74
C GLN A 85 18.12 5.37 -8.77
N LEU A 86 19.11 4.87 -8.04
CA LEU A 86 20.06 5.72 -7.34
C LEU A 86 20.95 6.40 -8.39
N ARG A 87 20.80 7.72 -8.58
CA ARG A 87 21.64 8.49 -9.51
C ARG A 87 22.97 8.88 -8.86
N SER A 88 22.94 9.22 -7.58
CA SER A 88 24.14 9.30 -6.76
C SER A 88 24.39 7.94 -6.08
N TRP A 89 25.58 7.75 -5.51
CA TRP A 89 25.91 6.47 -4.85
C TRP A 89 24.92 6.10 -3.73
N THR A 90 24.31 7.09 -3.08
CA THR A 90 23.43 6.87 -1.91
C THR A 90 22.01 7.39 -2.09
N ASN A 91 21.75 8.34 -3.00
CA ASN A 91 20.42 8.95 -3.14
C ASN A 91 19.87 8.78 -4.56
N SER A 92 18.56 8.60 -4.65
CA SER A 92 17.82 8.76 -5.88
C SER A 92 17.61 10.23 -6.24
N ASP A 93 17.24 10.45 -7.49
CA ASP A 93 16.54 11.68 -7.86
C ASP A 93 15.18 11.74 -7.16
N VAL A 94 14.62 12.95 -7.12
CA VAL A 94 13.24 13.17 -6.73
C VAL A 94 12.31 12.57 -7.78
N TYR A 95 11.27 11.88 -7.34
CA TYR A 95 10.23 11.32 -8.19
C TYR A 95 8.86 11.49 -7.54
N TYR A 96 7.80 11.34 -8.33
CA TYR A 96 6.44 11.46 -7.84
C TYR A 96 5.70 10.13 -7.97
N ASP A 97 4.96 9.77 -6.93
CA ASP A 97 4.06 8.61 -6.97
C ASP A 97 2.82 8.87 -6.11
N PHE A 98 1.74 8.16 -6.42
CA PHE A 98 0.48 8.27 -5.69
C PHE A 98 0.40 7.17 -4.64
N TYR A 99 0.37 7.55 -3.37
CA TYR A 99 0.26 6.60 -2.26
C TYR A 99 -1.13 6.73 -1.61
N PRO A 100 -1.87 5.62 -1.44
CA PRO A 100 -2.93 5.59 -0.45
C PRO A 100 -2.29 5.70 0.94
N TRP A 101 -2.90 6.43 1.86
CA TRP A 101 -2.36 6.61 3.22
C TRP A 101 -3.22 5.92 4.28
N ILE A 102 -4.52 5.73 4.00
CA ILE A 102 -5.47 4.93 4.80
C ILE A 102 -6.43 4.13 3.89
N PHE A 103 -7.08 3.11 4.45
CA PHE A 103 -8.06 2.31 3.72
C PHE A 103 -9.29 3.15 3.29
N ASN A 104 -9.66 3.10 2.01
CA ASN A 104 -10.74 3.86 1.37
C ASN A 104 -10.53 5.38 1.17
N ALA A 105 -9.34 5.94 1.41
CA ALA A 105 -9.05 7.30 0.97
C ALA A 105 -8.52 7.32 -0.47
N ARG A 106 -8.75 8.43 -1.18
CA ARG A 106 -8.09 8.71 -2.46
C ARG A 106 -6.56 8.81 -2.24
N PRO A 107 -5.75 8.28 -3.17
CA PRO A 107 -4.30 8.43 -3.09
C PRO A 107 -3.86 9.89 -3.13
N ILE A 108 -2.80 10.19 -2.39
CA ILE A 108 -2.13 11.49 -2.34
C ILE A 108 -0.87 11.40 -3.20
N ARG A 109 -0.58 12.46 -3.96
CA ARG A 109 0.63 12.54 -4.76
C ARG A 109 1.78 13.02 -3.88
N PHE A 110 2.77 12.17 -3.65
CA PHE A 110 3.96 12.56 -2.91
C PHE A 110 5.12 12.88 -3.84
N GLU A 111 5.93 13.83 -3.42
CA GLU A 111 7.30 13.99 -3.86
C GLU A 111 8.19 13.11 -3.00
N PHE A 112 8.84 12.11 -3.60
CA PHE A 112 9.66 11.12 -2.90
C PHE A 112 11.15 11.25 -3.23
N GLN A 113 11.98 10.88 -2.25
CA GLN A 113 13.39 10.62 -2.41
C GLN A 113 13.82 9.39 -1.62
N ASN A 114 14.65 8.54 -2.23
CA ASN A 114 15.19 7.35 -1.60
C ASN A 114 16.66 7.57 -1.23
N THR A 115 17.05 7.10 -0.04
CA THR A 115 18.43 7.13 0.46
C THR A 115 18.83 5.73 0.93
N LEU A 116 19.87 5.17 0.32
CA LEU A 116 20.58 3.99 0.77
C LEU A 116 21.39 4.33 2.02
N LEU A 117 21.15 3.60 3.10
CA LEU A 117 21.84 3.79 4.37
C LEU A 117 23.16 2.99 4.43
N PRO A 118 24.15 3.48 5.18
CA PRO A 118 25.35 2.70 5.48
C PRO A 118 25.01 1.48 6.33
N LYS A 119 25.91 0.48 6.31
CA LYS A 119 25.86 -0.64 7.26
C LYS A 119 25.98 -0.10 8.68
N GLU A 120 25.19 -0.63 9.61
CA GLU A 120 25.35 -0.31 11.04
C GLU A 120 26.58 -1.00 11.64
N THR A 121 26.84 -2.24 11.21
CA THR A 121 28.03 -3.02 11.61
C THR A 121 28.62 -3.74 10.39
N LEU A 122 29.89 -4.15 10.47
CA LEU A 122 30.57 -4.84 9.36
C LEU A 122 29.84 -6.13 8.94
N ASP A 123 29.29 -6.84 9.92
CA ASP A 123 28.56 -8.09 9.76
C ASP A 123 27.05 -7.89 9.45
N ASP A 124 26.60 -6.64 9.25
CA ASP A 124 25.21 -6.38 8.88
C ASP A 124 24.96 -6.81 7.42
N GLU A 125 24.29 -7.95 7.28
CA GLU A 125 23.83 -8.51 6.00
C GLU A 125 22.48 -7.93 5.56
N ARG A 126 22.07 -6.80 6.15
CA ARG A 126 20.90 -6.04 5.71
C ARG A 126 21.32 -4.89 4.80
N VAL A 127 20.47 -4.61 3.82
CA VAL A 127 20.51 -3.39 3.04
C VAL A 127 19.27 -2.58 3.40
N ARG A 128 19.47 -1.34 3.83
CA ARG A 128 18.37 -0.46 4.26
C ARG A 128 18.27 0.73 3.31
N ILE A 129 17.07 0.97 2.84
CA ILE A 129 16.74 2.13 2.01
C ILE A 129 15.62 2.89 2.69
N GLN A 130 15.85 4.17 2.97
CA GLN A 130 14.84 5.07 3.48
C GLN A 130 14.18 5.82 2.32
N GLN A 131 12.86 5.80 2.27
CA GLN A 131 12.04 6.64 1.40
C GLN A 131 11.44 7.75 2.28
N LYS A 132 11.67 9.00 1.90
CA LYS A 132 11.00 10.16 2.49
C LYS A 132 10.11 10.80 1.45
N GLY A 133 8.91 11.18 1.86
CA GLY A 133 7.96 11.85 1.00
C GLY A 133 7.32 13.05 1.67
N ILE A 134 7.09 14.09 0.89
CA ILE A 134 6.28 15.25 1.29
C ILE A 134 5.19 15.49 0.24
N SER A 135 4.07 16.02 0.68
CA SER A 135 2.97 16.41 -0.21
C SER A 135 2.23 17.60 0.38
N SER A 136 1.78 18.47 -0.51
CA SER A 136 0.75 19.47 -0.23
C SER A 136 -0.40 19.19 -1.19
N ASP A 137 -1.55 18.79 -0.66
CA ASP A 137 -2.72 18.39 -1.43
C ASP A 137 -3.85 19.40 -1.22
N HIS A 138 -4.35 19.97 -2.32
CA HIS A 138 -5.41 20.99 -2.27
C HIS A 138 -6.72 20.43 -1.69
N ARG A 139 -6.93 19.10 -1.73
CA ARG A 139 -8.14 18.43 -1.22
C ARG A 139 -8.11 18.35 0.31
N SER A 140 -9.27 18.59 0.94
CA SER A 140 -9.44 18.36 2.38
C SER A 140 -9.48 16.87 2.75
N GLN A 141 -9.37 16.55 4.04
CA GLN A 141 -9.50 15.18 4.53
C GLN A 141 -10.86 14.55 4.16
N GLU A 142 -11.95 15.32 4.23
CA GLU A 142 -13.28 14.89 3.80
C GLU A 142 -13.31 14.62 2.30
N ALA A 143 -12.71 15.51 1.51
CA ALA A 143 -12.64 15.37 0.07
C ALA A 143 -11.84 14.12 -0.37
N LEU A 144 -10.82 13.73 0.38
CA LEU A 144 -10.08 12.48 0.15
C LEU A 144 -10.91 11.22 0.47
N ARG A 145 -11.84 11.30 1.43
CA ARG A 145 -12.74 10.20 1.79
C ARG A 145 -13.96 10.12 0.86
N MET A 146 -14.32 11.22 0.21
CA MET A 146 -15.42 11.27 -0.75
C MET A 146 -14.97 10.88 -2.16
N ALA A 147 -15.78 10.07 -2.84
CA ALA A 147 -15.39 9.41 -4.09
C ALA A 147 -15.26 10.35 -5.31
N ASN A 148 -15.57 11.64 -5.22
CA ASN A 148 -15.74 12.49 -6.42
C ASN A 148 -14.65 13.55 -6.63
N THR A 149 -13.64 13.62 -5.75
CA THR A 149 -12.61 14.67 -5.80
C THR A 149 -11.28 14.11 -6.33
N GLU A 150 -10.96 14.45 -7.57
CA GLU A 150 -9.68 14.11 -8.20
C GLU A 150 -8.60 15.12 -7.86
N PHE A 151 -7.34 14.68 -7.94
CA PHE A 151 -6.20 15.53 -7.72
C PHE A 151 -5.91 16.37 -8.97
N ASN A 152 -5.83 17.68 -8.82
CA ASN A 152 -5.40 18.66 -9.81
C ASN A 152 -4.12 19.40 -9.36
N ASP A 153 -3.06 19.32 -10.15
CA ASP A 153 -1.79 20.01 -9.91
C ASP A 153 -1.88 21.54 -10.04
N GLU A 154 -2.90 22.05 -10.73
CA GLU A 154 -3.10 23.48 -10.97
C GLU A 154 -4.05 24.13 -9.94
N ALA A 155 -4.62 23.34 -9.03
CA ALA A 155 -5.56 23.85 -8.04
C ALA A 155 -4.84 24.71 -6.99
N GLU A 156 -5.47 25.82 -6.61
CA GLU A 156 -4.96 26.67 -5.55
C GLU A 156 -5.10 25.98 -4.18
N MET A 157 -4.06 26.16 -3.35
CA MET A 157 -4.09 25.73 -1.95
C MET A 157 -5.01 26.63 -1.15
N THR A 158 -5.83 26.03 -0.29
CA THR A 158 -6.81 26.72 0.55
C THR A 158 -6.59 26.36 2.01
N GLU A 159 -7.29 27.03 2.92
CA GLU A 159 -7.27 26.71 4.35
C GLU A 159 -7.74 25.28 4.66
N GLY A 160 -8.55 24.68 3.79
CA GLY A 160 -9.00 23.30 3.90
C GLY A 160 -8.04 22.27 3.29
N SER A 161 -6.95 22.70 2.67
CA SER A 161 -5.95 21.82 2.09
C SER A 161 -5.11 21.15 3.17
N ILE A 162 -4.43 20.06 2.81
CA ILE A 162 -3.65 19.26 3.75
C ILE A 162 -2.19 19.21 3.34
N ASP A 163 -1.32 19.10 4.34
CA ASP A 163 0.07 18.71 4.15
C ASP A 163 0.25 17.27 4.63
N CYS A 164 1.13 16.52 3.98
CA CYS A 164 1.40 15.14 4.35
C CYS A 164 2.89 14.85 4.35
N GLU A 165 3.30 14.02 5.29
CA GLU A 165 4.62 13.45 5.37
C GLU A 165 4.54 11.92 5.28
N HIS A 166 5.53 11.36 4.59
CA HIS A 166 5.71 9.93 4.46
C HIS A 166 7.15 9.56 4.83
N PHE A 167 7.27 8.49 5.61
CA PHE A 167 8.53 7.84 5.88
C PHE A 167 8.37 6.34 5.69
N ALA A 168 9.28 5.69 4.98
CA ALA A 168 9.38 4.24 4.95
C ALA A 168 10.83 3.79 4.97
N GLU A 169 11.10 2.71 5.71
CA GLU A 169 12.36 1.99 5.68
C GLU A 169 12.13 0.59 5.10
N TYR A 170 12.81 0.32 4.00
CA TYR A 170 12.81 -0.98 3.33
C TYR A 170 14.11 -1.70 3.70
N ILE A 171 13.96 -2.91 4.24
CA ILE A 171 15.06 -3.76 4.66
C ILE A 171 15.11 -4.99 3.77
N PHE A 172 16.23 -5.18 3.10
CA PHE A 172 16.49 -6.33 2.23
C PHE A 172 17.61 -7.18 2.80
N ASN A 173 17.56 -8.48 2.53
CA ASN A 173 18.71 -9.36 2.73
C ASN A 173 19.75 -9.08 1.62
N ARG A 174 21.01 -8.92 2.00
CA ARG A 174 22.10 -8.55 1.08
C ARG A 174 22.50 -9.67 0.12
N GLU A 175 22.42 -10.93 0.54
CA GLU A 175 22.85 -12.08 -0.25
C GLU A 175 21.93 -12.32 -1.45
N ASN A 176 20.62 -12.16 -1.25
CA ASN A 176 19.60 -12.53 -2.25
C ASN A 176 18.63 -11.41 -2.61
N TRP A 177 18.80 -10.21 -2.05
CA TRP A 177 17.96 -9.02 -2.27
C TRP A 177 16.47 -9.24 -1.94
N SER A 178 16.15 -10.29 -1.20
CA SER A 178 14.77 -10.52 -0.78
C SER A 178 14.35 -9.49 0.26
N LEU A 179 13.12 -8.97 0.11
CA LEU A 179 12.53 -8.09 1.10
C LEU A 179 12.37 -8.85 2.42
N TYR A 180 12.94 -8.28 3.47
CA TYR A 180 12.86 -8.79 4.84
C TYR A 180 11.77 -8.06 5.63
N LYS A 181 11.76 -6.72 5.55
CA LYS A 181 10.86 -5.86 6.32
C LYS A 181 10.58 -4.54 5.62
N ILE A 182 9.37 -4.01 5.81
CA ILE A 182 9.01 -2.62 5.55
C ILE A 182 8.40 -2.05 6.81
N GLU A 183 8.95 -0.93 7.28
CA GLU A 183 8.33 -0.10 8.31
C GLU A 183 7.99 1.23 7.69
N ALA A 184 6.73 1.68 7.81
CA ALA A 184 6.33 2.96 7.25
C ALA A 184 5.41 3.72 8.19
N ARG A 185 5.43 5.04 8.02
CA ARG A 185 4.59 6.00 8.71
C ARG A 185 4.07 7.03 7.72
N PHE A 186 2.80 7.35 7.87
CA PHE A 186 2.13 8.42 7.16
C PHE A 186 1.58 9.39 8.18
N GLU A 187 1.82 10.67 7.97
CA GLU A 187 1.26 11.74 8.78
C GLU A 187 0.54 12.73 7.85
N CYS A 188 -0.69 13.09 8.20
CA CYS A 188 -1.52 14.04 7.47
C CYS A 188 -1.91 15.16 8.41
N PHE A 189 -1.58 16.38 8.03
CA PHE A 189 -1.81 17.60 8.77
C PHE A 189 -2.93 18.38 8.08
N GLY A 190 -4.13 18.27 8.63
CA GLY A 190 -5.25 19.14 8.27
C GLY A 190 -5.35 20.34 9.21
N HIS A 191 -6.25 21.27 8.90
CA HIS A 191 -6.41 22.51 9.65
C HIS A 191 -6.66 22.29 11.17
N GLU A 192 -7.49 21.30 11.53
CA GLU A 192 -7.87 21.04 12.93
C GLU A 192 -7.32 19.73 13.49
N ASN A 193 -6.84 18.81 12.65
CA ASN A 193 -6.49 17.45 13.06
C ASN A 193 -5.21 16.95 12.38
N THR A 194 -4.42 16.20 13.15
CA THR A 194 -3.32 15.38 12.61
C THR A 194 -3.72 13.91 12.66
N GLU A 195 -3.70 13.25 11.50
CA GLU A 195 -3.92 11.81 11.40
C GLU A 195 -2.57 11.12 11.13
N ARG A 196 -2.34 10.00 11.82
CA ARG A 196 -1.14 9.18 11.65
C ARG A 196 -1.52 7.73 11.46
N GLU A 197 -0.87 7.09 10.49
CA GLU A 197 -0.97 5.66 10.23
C GLU A 197 0.44 5.05 10.20
N ASP A 198 0.63 3.96 10.94
CA ASP A 198 1.86 3.17 10.89
C ASP A 198 1.58 1.85 10.16
N PHE A 199 2.48 1.45 9.26
CA PHE A 199 2.41 0.20 8.51
C PHE A 199 3.65 -0.65 8.77
N LEU A 200 3.43 -1.94 8.98
CA LEU A 200 4.49 -2.92 9.18
C LEU A 200 4.23 -4.15 8.32
N LEU A 201 5.22 -4.51 7.51
CA LEU A 201 5.30 -5.78 6.80
C LEU A 201 6.62 -6.46 7.17
N GLU A 202 6.56 -7.67 7.69
CA GLU A 202 7.75 -8.43 8.09
C GLU A 202 7.63 -9.88 7.63
N ARG A 203 8.73 -10.43 7.13
CA ARG A 203 8.82 -11.84 6.78
C ARG A 203 9.03 -12.67 8.05
N ILE A 204 8.09 -13.57 8.34
CA ILE A 204 8.13 -14.55 9.44
C ILE A 204 9.00 -15.75 9.06
#